data_AF-A0A957QDW2-F1
#
_entry.id   AF-A0A957QDW2-F1
#
_cell.length_a   1.000
_cell.length_b   1.000
_cell.length_c   1.000
_cell.angle_alpha   90.00
_cell.angle_beta   90.00
_cell.angle_gamma   90.00
#
_symmetry.space_group_name_H-M   'P 1'
#
loop_
_entity.id
_entity.type
_entity.pdbx_description
1 polymer ?
#
loop_
_entity_poly.entity_id
_entity_poly.type
_entity_poly.pdbx_seq_one_letter_code
_entity_poly.pdbx_strand_id
1 'polypeptide(L)'
;MPGIMRCMRPVRNRLWLIVSLFLLLGLGALPAAAAPPAQMDEAEWLIMVYSVADDNVLEEDMMFDLQEMELVGSSAAVHIVAQVDRYDGAFDGMGDFISTKRFYITQDDDVNEISSEEIADLGEVNMADGESLYDFILWATANFPASKRMLILSDHGSGWPGGFGDPDPGVSGADDIFLVDMFGVDNLWLMEIDRTLEAALADSGIGQLDVVGFDACLMAQIEVFTALAPHALYSVASQETEPSLGWAYVGFLDALMQNPGMDGAGLTTAIVESYINQDIRLYDPNFAGGLAPEQVAQELFHDVTLSAVDLSAVADLNTAIDAFAAALGNID
;
A
#
# COMPACT_ATOMS: atom_id res chain seq x y z
N MET A 1 32.15 -34.23 -65.85
CA MET A 1 33.41 -34.68 -65.20
C MET A 1 34.53 -33.75 -65.65
N PRO A 2 35.61 -33.49 -64.86
CA PRO A 2 35.74 -33.33 -63.40
C PRO A 2 35.71 -31.81 -63.03
N GLY A 3 36.09 -31.28 -61.86
CA GLY A 3 36.26 -31.89 -60.52
C GLY A 3 37.42 -31.30 -59.68
N ILE A 4 37.11 -30.78 -58.48
CA ILE A 4 37.98 -30.57 -57.28
C ILE A 4 39.15 -29.57 -57.38
N MET A 5 39.16 -28.51 -56.54
CA MET A 5 40.22 -28.28 -55.51
C MET A 5 39.93 -27.12 -54.53
N ARG A 6 40.29 -27.33 -53.25
CA ARG A 6 40.33 -26.31 -52.18
C ARG A 6 41.57 -25.42 -52.32
N CYS A 7 41.50 -24.18 -51.85
CA CYS A 7 42.66 -23.53 -51.20
C CYS A 7 42.21 -22.47 -50.16
N MET A 8 42.83 -22.49 -48.98
CA MET A 8 42.63 -21.51 -47.90
C MET A 8 43.62 -20.34 -48.04
N ARG A 9 43.27 -19.12 -47.58
CA ARG A 9 44.17 -18.16 -46.89
C ARG A 9 43.39 -16.91 -46.39
N PRO A 10 43.97 -16.05 -45.51
CA PRO A 10 43.25 -15.56 -44.33
C PRO A 10 42.74 -14.11 -44.43
N VAL A 11 41.75 -13.79 -43.59
CA VAL A 11 41.36 -12.40 -43.30
C VAL A 11 42.26 -11.85 -42.19
N ARG A 12 42.82 -10.65 -42.40
CA ARG A 12 43.73 -9.98 -41.46
C ARG A 12 42.93 -9.08 -40.51
N ASN A 13 43.29 -9.10 -39.23
CA ASN A 13 42.77 -8.19 -38.19
C ASN A 13 42.83 -6.73 -38.65
N ARG A 14 41.75 -5.98 -38.37
CA ARG A 14 41.77 -4.52 -38.25
C ARG A 14 41.15 -4.13 -36.93
N LEU A 15 42.03 -3.86 -35.96
CA LEU A 15 41.67 -3.29 -34.67
C LEU A 15 41.30 -1.82 -34.89
N TRP A 16 40.09 -1.42 -34.53
CA TRP A 16 39.72 -0.01 -34.40
C TRP A 16 39.76 0.32 -32.90
N LEU A 17 40.66 1.21 -32.50
CA LEU A 17 40.55 1.85 -31.19
C LEU A 17 39.44 2.89 -31.26
N ILE A 18 38.39 2.70 -30.47
CA ILE A 18 37.48 3.78 -30.08
C ILE A 18 37.96 4.26 -28.71
N VAL A 19 38.37 5.52 -28.63
CA VAL A 19 38.66 6.19 -27.35
C VAL A 19 37.38 6.89 -26.92
N SER A 20 36.64 6.26 -26.01
CA SER A 20 35.47 6.89 -25.39
C SER A 20 35.93 7.85 -24.29
N LEU A 21 35.72 9.14 -24.52
CA LEU A 21 35.95 10.20 -23.54
C LEU A 21 34.71 10.29 -22.63
N PHE A 22 34.77 9.74 -21.42
CA PHE A 22 33.70 9.93 -20.44
C PHE A 22 33.78 11.36 -19.86
N LEU A 23 32.77 12.18 -20.14
CA LEU A 23 32.46 13.34 -19.29
C LEU A 23 31.81 12.81 -18.01
N LEU A 24 32.42 13.06 -16.86
CA LEU A 24 31.73 12.97 -15.58
C LEU A 24 30.81 14.19 -15.43
N LEU A 25 29.55 14.03 -15.82
CA LEU A 25 28.46 14.75 -15.20
C LEU A 25 28.07 13.97 -13.95
N GLY A 26 28.04 14.63 -12.80
CA GLY A 26 27.61 14.01 -11.55
C GLY A 26 26.10 13.81 -11.56
N LEU A 27 25.65 12.61 -11.92
CA LEU A 27 24.39 12.11 -11.37
C LEU A 27 24.66 11.79 -9.90
N GLY A 28 23.77 12.21 -9.01
CA GLY A 28 23.69 11.62 -7.68
C GLY A 28 23.48 10.12 -7.84
N ALA A 29 24.19 9.32 -7.04
CA ALA A 29 23.87 7.90 -6.97
C ALA A 29 22.51 7.79 -6.27
N LEU A 30 21.52 7.25 -6.97
CA LEU A 30 20.36 6.65 -6.30
C LEU A 30 20.89 5.66 -5.25
N PRO A 31 20.28 5.59 -4.05
CA PRO A 31 20.66 4.57 -3.08
C PRO A 31 20.57 3.20 -3.76
N ALA A 32 21.63 2.39 -3.59
CA ALA A 32 21.65 1.08 -4.20
C ALA A 32 20.61 0.22 -3.47
N ALA A 33 19.52 -0.13 -4.17
CA ALA A 33 18.50 -1.04 -3.67
C ALA A 33 19.17 -2.24 -2.99
N ALA A 34 18.72 -2.53 -1.76
CA ALA A 34 19.23 -3.65 -0.99
C ALA A 34 19.18 -4.93 -1.85
N ALA A 35 20.23 -5.75 -1.77
CA ALA A 35 20.21 -7.00 -2.52
C ALA A 35 19.00 -7.82 -2.05
N PRO A 36 18.17 -8.36 -2.98
CA PRO A 36 16.94 -9.03 -2.59
C PRO A 36 17.25 -10.17 -1.61
N PRO A 37 16.42 -10.38 -0.58
CA PRO A 37 16.57 -11.53 0.31
C PRO A 37 16.56 -12.83 -0.50
N ALA A 38 17.07 -13.91 0.10
CA ALA A 38 17.14 -15.20 -0.58
C ALA A 38 15.73 -15.59 -1.07
N GLN A 39 15.60 -15.79 -2.39
CA GLN A 39 14.31 -15.98 -3.07
C GLN A 39 13.40 -16.93 -2.30
N MET A 40 12.33 -16.38 -1.71
CA MET A 40 11.39 -17.15 -0.91
C MET A 40 10.51 -18.02 -1.81
N ASP A 41 10.03 -19.13 -1.24
CA ASP A 41 9.01 -19.96 -1.88
C ASP A 41 7.69 -19.18 -2.00
N GLU A 42 6.86 -19.51 -3.00
CA GLU A 42 5.60 -18.81 -3.25
C GLU A 42 4.58 -19.05 -2.11
N ALA A 43 4.15 -17.96 -1.48
CA ALA A 43 3.16 -17.94 -0.40
C ALA A 43 1.71 -18.01 -0.92
N GLU A 44 0.74 -18.26 -0.03
CA GLU A 44 -0.69 -18.14 -0.38
C GLU A 44 -1.12 -16.67 -0.50
N TRP A 45 -0.57 -15.80 0.36
CA TRP A 45 -0.90 -14.37 0.44
C TRP A 45 0.34 -13.49 0.60
N LEU A 46 0.30 -12.32 -0.03
CA LEU A 46 1.10 -11.14 0.26
C LEU A 46 0.16 -10.01 0.69
N ILE A 47 0.35 -9.49 1.90
CA ILE A 47 -0.31 -8.29 2.42
C ILE A 47 0.71 -7.16 2.37
N MET A 48 0.37 -6.09 1.67
CA MET A 48 1.20 -4.89 1.49
C MET A 48 0.51 -3.73 2.18
N VAL A 49 1.12 -3.15 3.19
CA VAL A 49 0.58 -1.98 3.92
C VAL A 49 1.41 -0.76 3.56
N TYR A 50 0.75 0.28 3.05
CA TYR A 50 1.35 1.55 2.71
C TYR A 50 0.74 2.60 3.65
N SER A 51 1.54 3.01 4.63
CA SER A 51 1.12 3.76 5.80
C SER A 51 1.82 5.12 5.78
N VAL A 52 1.03 6.18 5.54
CA VAL A 52 1.54 7.56 5.44
C VAL A 52 1.46 8.22 6.82
N ALA A 53 2.33 7.80 7.74
CA ALA A 53 2.34 8.28 9.12
C ALA A 53 3.22 9.54 9.31
N ASP A 54 3.54 10.27 8.23
CA ASP A 54 3.96 11.69 8.29
C ASP A 54 2.78 12.62 8.64
N ASP A 55 1.81 12.15 9.43
CA ASP A 55 0.66 12.95 9.87
C ASP A 55 0.72 13.22 11.38
N ASN A 56 0.57 14.49 11.75
CA ASN A 56 0.72 14.92 13.15
C ASN A 56 -0.48 14.67 14.06
N VAL A 57 -1.50 13.97 13.55
CA VAL A 57 -2.68 13.48 14.28
C VAL A 57 -2.66 11.96 14.36
N LEU A 58 -2.27 11.26 13.29
CA LEU A 58 -2.36 9.80 13.18
C LEU A 58 -1.04 9.03 13.42
N GLU A 59 0.12 9.69 13.53
CA GLU A 59 1.42 9.02 13.72
C GLU A 59 1.39 7.96 14.85
N GLU A 60 0.88 8.30 16.04
CA GLU A 60 0.80 7.35 17.16
C GLU A 60 -0.05 6.13 16.82
N ASP A 61 -1.25 6.35 16.26
CA ASP A 61 -2.21 5.28 15.99
C ASP A 61 -1.72 4.33 14.88
N MET A 62 -1.16 4.86 13.79
CA MET A 62 -0.61 4.08 12.67
C MET A 62 0.65 3.27 13.08
N MET A 63 1.37 3.74 14.10
CA MET A 63 2.46 2.97 14.71
C MET A 63 1.94 1.86 15.65
N PHE A 64 0.76 2.04 16.28
CA PHE A 64 0.07 0.95 16.97
C PHE A 64 -0.47 -0.11 16.01
N ASP A 65 -0.96 0.26 14.82
CA ASP A 65 -1.34 -0.70 13.76
C ASP A 65 -0.15 -1.57 13.35
N LEU A 66 1.06 -0.99 13.30
CA LEU A 66 2.29 -1.75 13.05
C LEU A 66 2.54 -2.78 14.16
N GLN A 67 2.37 -2.43 15.45
CA GLN A 67 2.44 -3.42 16.53
C GLN A 67 1.31 -4.45 16.52
N GLU A 68 0.08 -4.09 16.11
CA GLU A 68 -0.99 -5.07 15.92
C GLU A 68 -0.61 -6.11 14.86
N MET A 69 0.09 -5.69 13.81
CA MET A 69 0.65 -6.61 12.81
C MET A 69 1.82 -7.45 13.38
N GLU A 70 2.68 -6.92 14.25
CA GLU A 70 3.76 -7.67 14.92
C GLU A 70 3.24 -8.78 15.84
N LEU A 71 2.10 -8.59 16.51
CA LEU A 71 1.51 -9.65 17.35
C LEU A 71 1.17 -10.94 16.57
N VAL A 72 0.90 -10.82 15.27
CA VAL A 72 0.57 -11.95 14.38
C VAL A 72 1.81 -12.36 13.55
N GLY A 73 2.46 -11.38 12.93
CA GLY A 73 3.66 -11.52 12.12
C GLY A 73 3.51 -12.34 10.83
N SER A 74 4.53 -12.32 9.98
CA SER A 74 4.55 -13.11 8.74
C SER A 74 4.82 -14.60 8.97
N SER A 75 4.35 -15.44 8.05
CA SER A 75 4.57 -16.88 8.03
C SER A 75 5.06 -17.38 6.67
N ALA A 76 5.31 -18.68 6.54
CA ALA A 76 5.67 -19.31 5.25
C ALA A 76 4.48 -19.39 4.25
N ALA A 77 3.26 -19.05 4.67
CA ALA A 77 2.07 -19.05 3.81
C ALA A 77 1.49 -17.64 3.61
N VAL A 78 1.88 -16.66 4.44
CA VAL A 78 1.37 -15.29 4.41
C VAL A 78 2.54 -14.36 4.69
N HIS A 79 2.95 -13.56 3.72
CA HIS A 79 3.92 -12.49 3.91
C HIS A 79 3.18 -11.17 4.18
N ILE A 80 3.63 -10.43 5.19
CA ILE A 80 3.14 -9.10 5.53
C ILE A 80 4.33 -8.15 5.42
N VAL A 81 4.20 -7.11 4.61
CA VAL A 81 5.21 -6.06 4.45
C VAL A 81 4.57 -4.69 4.60
N ALA A 82 5.28 -3.78 5.24
CA ALA A 82 4.86 -2.39 5.38
C ALA A 82 5.89 -1.45 4.76
N GLN A 83 5.42 -0.38 4.12
CA GLN A 83 6.18 0.85 3.95
C GLN A 83 5.53 1.91 4.83
N VAL A 84 6.33 2.46 5.74
CA VAL A 84 5.87 3.41 6.77
C VAL A 84 6.80 4.60 6.72
N ASP A 85 6.20 5.78 6.59
CA ASP A 85 6.85 7.07 6.76
C ASP A 85 6.35 7.75 8.02
N ARG A 86 7.15 8.60 8.68
CA ARG A 86 6.86 9.05 10.06
C ARG A 86 7.16 10.52 10.30
N TYR A 87 6.24 11.18 10.99
CA TYR A 87 6.29 12.60 11.33
C TYR A 87 7.39 12.97 12.33
N ASP A 88 8.08 14.11 12.11
CA ASP A 88 9.03 14.68 13.08
C ASP A 88 8.30 15.32 14.28
N GLY A 89 7.86 14.48 15.21
CA GLY A 89 7.60 14.86 16.61
C GLY A 89 6.14 14.97 17.03
N ALA A 90 5.23 14.15 16.49
CA ALA A 90 3.90 13.95 17.06
C ALA A 90 3.91 12.80 18.10
N PHE A 91 4.69 11.75 17.85
CA PHE A 91 4.85 10.58 18.72
C PHE A 91 6.33 10.20 18.92
N ASP A 92 6.84 10.22 20.16
CA ASP A 92 8.25 9.90 20.48
C ASP A 92 8.51 8.41 20.81
N GLY A 93 7.57 7.54 20.45
CA GLY A 93 7.62 6.10 20.72
C GLY A 93 8.20 5.26 19.58
N MET A 94 8.37 3.96 19.87
CA MET A 94 8.68 2.90 18.90
C MET A 94 9.87 3.25 17.97
N GLY A 95 11.02 3.52 18.58
CA GLY A 95 12.26 3.88 17.88
C GLY A 95 12.41 5.35 17.41
N ASP A 96 11.35 6.16 17.40
CA ASP A 96 11.38 7.60 17.04
C ASP A 96 12.18 7.89 15.75
N PHE A 97 11.79 7.25 14.64
CA PHE A 97 12.42 7.43 13.33
C PHE A 97 11.62 8.39 12.45
N ILE A 98 12.30 9.21 11.66
CA ILE A 98 11.76 10.32 10.84
C ILE A 98 12.10 10.11 9.36
N SER A 99 11.80 8.92 8.84
CA SER A 99 12.27 8.47 7.53
C SER A 99 11.40 7.34 7.00
N THR A 100 11.18 7.29 5.70
CA THR A 100 10.42 6.21 5.08
C THR A 100 11.18 4.89 5.16
N LYS A 101 10.57 3.87 5.76
CA LYS A 101 11.17 2.54 5.96
C LYS A 101 10.29 1.44 5.41
N ARG A 102 10.94 0.34 5.00
CA ARG A 102 10.29 -0.91 4.60
C ARG A 102 10.58 -2.00 5.61
N PHE A 103 9.52 -2.61 6.13
CA PHE A 103 9.58 -3.70 7.08
C PHE A 103 9.03 -5.00 6.48
N TYR A 104 9.66 -6.12 6.82
CA TYR A 104 9.02 -7.43 6.76
C TYR A 104 8.53 -7.76 8.17
N ILE A 105 7.21 -7.86 8.33
CA ILE A 105 6.62 -7.94 9.67
C ILE A 105 6.95 -9.30 10.29
N THR A 106 7.65 -9.31 11.42
CA THR A 106 7.97 -10.53 12.15
C THR A 106 7.13 -10.65 13.41
N GLN A 107 6.86 -11.88 13.86
CA GLN A 107 6.06 -12.08 15.06
C GLN A 107 6.88 -11.87 16.34
N ASP A 108 6.39 -11.02 17.24
CA ASP A 108 6.85 -10.94 18.63
C ASP A 108 5.75 -10.52 19.61
N ASP A 109 6.13 -10.26 20.87
CA ASP A 109 5.24 -9.92 21.98
C ASP A 109 5.69 -8.66 22.75
N ASP A 110 6.60 -7.85 22.19
CA ASP A 110 6.83 -6.50 22.67
C ASP A 110 5.78 -5.55 22.09
N VAL A 111 5.41 -4.55 22.88
CA VAL A 111 4.29 -3.64 22.61
C VAL A 111 4.73 -2.19 22.64
N ASN A 112 6.05 -1.96 22.74
CA ASN A 112 6.68 -0.66 22.98
C ASN A 112 7.67 -0.26 21.87
N GLU A 113 8.11 -1.19 21.02
CA GLU A 113 9.19 -1.02 20.03
C GLU A 113 8.91 -1.89 18.80
N ILE A 114 9.01 -1.31 17.60
CA ILE A 114 8.96 -2.08 16.33
C ILE A 114 10.16 -3.04 16.30
N SER A 115 9.90 -4.34 16.35
CA SER A 115 10.93 -5.39 16.34
C SER A 115 11.11 -6.09 14.99
N SER A 116 10.28 -5.75 14.00
CA SER A 116 10.28 -6.26 12.63
C SER A 116 11.59 -6.02 11.87
N GLU A 117 11.82 -6.87 10.86
CA GLU A 117 13.02 -6.78 10.03
C GLU A 117 12.93 -5.55 9.11
N GLU A 118 13.67 -4.48 9.45
CA GLU A 118 13.94 -3.35 8.57
C GLU A 118 14.70 -3.86 7.33
N ILE A 119 14.00 -3.94 6.19
CA ILE A 119 14.57 -4.38 4.90
C ILE A 119 15.27 -3.22 4.19
N ALA A 120 14.74 -2.00 4.34
CA ALA A 120 15.33 -0.79 3.80
C ALA A 120 14.92 0.46 4.60
N ASP A 121 15.88 1.37 4.77
CA ASP A 121 15.68 2.78 5.06
C ASP A 121 15.83 3.53 3.72
N LEU A 122 14.77 4.21 3.29
CA LEU A 122 14.72 4.94 2.02
C LEU A 122 15.16 6.40 2.17
N GLY A 123 15.30 6.88 3.40
CA GLY A 123 15.31 8.31 3.74
C GLY A 123 13.94 8.94 3.54
N GLU A 124 13.94 10.25 3.31
CA GLU A 124 12.74 11.05 3.00
C GLU A 124 12.16 10.70 1.62
N VAL A 125 10.87 10.37 1.56
CA VAL A 125 10.18 9.97 0.32
C VAL A 125 8.74 10.44 0.36
N ASN A 126 8.37 11.35 -0.56
CA ASN A 126 6.97 11.76 -0.77
C ASN A 126 6.04 10.55 -0.92
N MET A 127 5.30 10.22 0.12
CA MET A 127 4.37 9.10 0.18
C MET A 127 3.05 9.41 -0.54
N ALA A 128 2.74 10.70 -0.74
CA ALA A 128 1.64 11.15 -1.57
C ALA A 128 1.92 11.04 -3.09
N ASP A 129 3.14 10.70 -3.54
CA ASP A 129 3.47 10.52 -4.96
C ASP A 129 3.16 9.09 -5.46
N GLY A 130 2.51 8.98 -6.62
CA GLY A 130 2.20 7.70 -7.26
C GLY A 130 3.44 6.85 -7.62
N GLU A 131 4.60 7.45 -7.88
CA GLU A 131 5.86 6.72 -8.11
C GLU A 131 6.34 6.00 -6.84
N SER A 132 6.07 6.55 -5.65
CA SER A 132 6.42 5.93 -4.36
C SER A 132 5.59 4.68 -4.08
N LEU A 133 4.28 4.76 -4.36
CA LEU A 133 3.38 3.60 -4.30
C LEU A 133 3.71 2.56 -5.40
N TYR A 134 4.05 3.00 -6.62
CA TYR A 134 4.50 2.13 -7.72
C TYR A 134 5.75 1.32 -7.34
N ASP A 135 6.80 1.98 -6.80
CA ASP A 135 8.01 1.29 -6.37
C ASP A 135 7.74 0.33 -5.21
N PHE A 136 6.88 0.69 -4.25
CA PHE A 136 6.48 -0.21 -3.17
C PHE A 136 5.80 -1.48 -3.67
N ILE A 137 4.81 -1.36 -4.56
CA ILE A 137 4.10 -2.53 -5.12
C ILE A 137 5.05 -3.41 -5.93
N LEU A 138 5.90 -2.82 -6.78
CA LEU A 138 6.89 -3.58 -7.55
C LEU A 138 7.92 -4.27 -6.65
N TRP A 139 8.44 -3.58 -5.65
CA TRP A 139 9.38 -4.14 -4.68
C TRP A 139 8.74 -5.29 -3.91
N ALA A 140 7.53 -5.11 -3.38
CA ALA A 140 6.85 -6.12 -2.58
C ALA A 140 6.56 -7.38 -3.42
N THR A 141 5.97 -7.21 -4.60
CA THR A 141 5.61 -8.32 -5.47
C THR A 141 6.81 -9.06 -6.08
N ALA A 142 7.95 -8.38 -6.27
CA ALA A 142 9.18 -9.00 -6.76
C ALA A 142 9.96 -9.77 -5.68
N ASN A 143 9.90 -9.33 -4.41
CA ASN A 143 10.65 -9.95 -3.30
C ASN A 143 9.83 -11.01 -2.53
N PHE A 144 8.50 -10.87 -2.49
CA PHE A 144 7.59 -11.70 -1.71
C PHE A 144 6.55 -12.36 -2.63
N PRO A 145 6.92 -13.38 -3.41
CA PRO A 145 6.02 -14.03 -4.35
C PRO A 145 4.85 -14.70 -3.62
N ALA A 146 3.63 -14.42 -4.05
CA ALA A 146 2.43 -15.05 -3.50
C ALA A 146 1.39 -15.36 -4.60
N SER A 147 0.48 -16.29 -4.32
CA SER A 147 -0.67 -16.54 -5.20
C SER A 147 -1.69 -15.39 -5.13
N LYS A 148 -2.03 -14.90 -3.93
CA LYS A 148 -3.02 -13.83 -3.69
C LYS A 148 -2.38 -12.58 -3.10
N ARG A 149 -2.93 -11.40 -3.38
CA ARG A 149 -2.36 -10.10 -2.99
C ARG A 149 -3.39 -9.13 -2.46
N MET A 150 -3.05 -8.48 -1.36
CA MET A 150 -3.78 -7.36 -0.78
C MET A 150 -2.88 -6.13 -0.70
N LEU A 151 -3.40 -4.97 -1.09
CA LEU A 151 -2.85 -3.66 -0.77
C LEU A 151 -3.76 -3.00 0.28
N ILE A 152 -3.18 -2.41 1.30
CA ILE A 152 -3.84 -1.53 2.26
C ILE A 152 -3.17 -0.16 2.14
N LEU A 153 -3.97 0.88 1.97
CA LEU A 153 -3.56 2.29 2.06
C LEU A 153 -4.15 2.83 3.38
N SER A 154 -3.30 3.38 4.26
CA SER A 154 -3.67 3.90 5.58
C SER A 154 -3.15 5.34 5.75
N ASP A 155 -4.08 6.22 6.15
CA ASP A 155 -3.97 7.64 6.55
C ASP A 155 -5.39 8.29 6.36
N HIS A 156 -5.53 9.60 6.46
CA HIS A 156 -6.67 10.39 6.01
C HIS A 156 -7.14 10.06 4.58
N GLY A 157 -8.46 9.90 4.43
CA GLY A 157 -9.14 9.74 3.15
C GLY A 157 -10.18 10.83 2.90
N SER A 158 -10.35 11.21 1.63
CA SER A 158 -11.36 12.17 1.16
C SER A 158 -12.34 11.59 0.13
N GLY A 159 -12.18 10.33 -0.26
CA GLY A 159 -12.99 9.67 -1.30
C GLY A 159 -12.53 9.99 -2.71
N TRP A 160 -13.43 10.48 -3.58
CA TRP A 160 -13.11 10.77 -4.99
C TRP A 160 -11.91 11.72 -5.24
N PRO A 161 -11.54 12.67 -4.36
CA PRO A 161 -10.32 13.44 -4.54
C PRO A 161 -9.06 12.56 -4.42
N GLY A 162 -9.02 11.66 -3.44
CA GLY A 162 -7.83 10.96 -2.97
C GLY A 162 -7.74 10.97 -1.44
N GLY A 163 -6.52 10.96 -0.92
CA GLY A 163 -6.17 10.99 0.50
C GLY A 163 -4.67 10.78 0.64
N PHE A 164 -4.22 10.18 1.76
CA PHE A 164 -2.82 9.76 1.95
C PHE A 164 -1.88 10.96 1.79
N GLY A 165 -2.08 11.93 2.69
CA GLY A 165 -1.53 13.26 2.61
C GLY A 165 -0.12 13.33 3.20
N ASP A 166 0.75 14.09 2.56
CA ASP A 166 2.15 14.21 2.95
C ASP A 166 2.50 15.70 3.18
N PRO A 167 2.71 16.12 4.46
CA PRO A 167 2.99 17.50 4.82
C PRO A 167 4.47 17.92 4.79
N ASP A 168 5.47 17.03 4.93
CA ASP A 168 6.89 17.35 4.72
C ASP A 168 7.62 16.42 3.72
N PRO A 169 7.11 16.26 2.47
CA PRO A 169 7.50 15.19 1.53
C PRO A 169 8.95 15.21 1.01
N GLY A 170 9.77 16.16 1.49
CA GLY A 170 11.11 16.50 1.00
C GLY A 170 11.15 17.10 -0.43
N VAL A 171 10.21 16.70 -1.29
CA VAL A 171 10.01 17.10 -2.68
C VAL A 171 8.52 17.18 -3.00
N SER A 172 8.06 18.28 -3.60
CA SER A 172 6.67 18.40 -4.06
C SER A 172 6.35 17.36 -5.14
N GLY A 173 5.16 16.76 -5.08
CA GLY A 173 4.70 15.73 -6.01
C GLY A 173 4.53 16.19 -7.45
N ALA A 174 4.28 15.22 -8.32
CA ALA A 174 4.34 15.39 -9.77
C ALA A 174 3.18 16.22 -10.38
N ASP A 175 1.96 16.14 -9.84
CA ASP A 175 0.74 16.70 -10.45
C ASP A 175 0.30 18.03 -9.78
N ASP A 176 0.53 19.16 -10.48
CA ASP A 176 0.04 20.51 -10.12
C ASP A 176 -1.49 20.62 -10.31
N ILE A 177 -2.27 20.11 -9.34
CA ILE A 177 -3.73 20.18 -9.35
C ILE A 177 -4.28 21.28 -8.42
N PHE A 178 -5.38 21.90 -8.85
CA PHE A 178 -6.03 23.00 -8.11
C PHE A 178 -6.55 22.63 -6.71
N LEU A 179 -6.60 21.35 -6.36
CA LEU A 179 -7.00 20.86 -5.04
C LEU A 179 -5.86 20.91 -4.01
N VAL A 180 -4.59 20.96 -4.43
CA VAL A 180 -3.45 21.18 -3.51
C VAL A 180 -3.66 22.46 -2.69
N ASP A 181 -4.06 23.56 -3.34
CA ASP A 181 -4.43 24.84 -2.69
C ASP A 181 -5.63 24.73 -1.72
N MET A 182 -6.46 23.67 -1.84
CA MET A 182 -7.64 23.44 -1.01
C MET A 182 -7.36 22.55 0.20
N PHE A 183 -6.50 21.54 0.06
CA PHE A 183 -6.11 20.63 1.15
C PHE A 183 -4.88 21.13 1.92
N GLY A 184 -4.00 21.90 1.28
CA GLY A 184 -2.85 22.56 1.92
C GLY A 184 -1.59 21.69 2.07
N VAL A 185 -1.67 20.43 1.66
CA VAL A 185 -0.60 19.42 1.63
C VAL A 185 -0.67 18.66 0.30
N ASP A 186 0.37 17.90 -0.03
CA ASP A 186 0.30 16.96 -1.15
C ASP A 186 -0.62 15.78 -0.78
N ASN A 187 -1.27 15.14 -1.74
CA ASN A 187 -2.14 13.98 -1.50
C ASN A 187 -2.02 13.01 -2.67
N LEU A 188 -2.11 11.72 -2.39
CA LEU A 188 -2.22 10.71 -3.43
C LEU A 188 -3.62 10.78 -4.07
N TRP A 189 -3.71 11.39 -5.25
CA TRP A 189 -4.99 11.67 -5.89
C TRP A 189 -5.60 10.40 -6.49
N LEU A 190 -6.94 10.26 -6.52
CA LEU A 190 -7.58 9.03 -7.02
C LEU A 190 -7.17 8.68 -8.47
N MET A 191 -6.92 9.69 -9.30
CA MET A 191 -6.43 9.51 -10.68
C MET A 191 -4.97 9.04 -10.75
N GLU A 192 -4.17 9.27 -9.72
CA GLU A 192 -2.81 8.73 -9.61
C GLU A 192 -2.85 7.30 -9.08
N ILE A 193 -3.71 7.00 -8.10
CA ILE A 193 -3.95 5.62 -7.63
C ILE A 193 -4.34 4.72 -8.82
N ASP A 194 -5.28 5.15 -9.65
CA ASP A 194 -5.70 4.45 -10.88
C ASP A 194 -4.53 4.15 -11.83
N ARG A 195 -3.76 5.18 -12.21
CA ARG A 195 -2.59 5.04 -13.11
C ARG A 195 -1.47 4.20 -12.50
N THR A 196 -1.23 4.36 -11.19
CA THR A 196 -0.18 3.68 -10.43
C THR A 196 -0.46 2.19 -10.35
N LEU A 197 -1.71 1.82 -10.05
CA LEU A 197 -2.14 0.42 -10.08
C LEU A 197 -2.08 -0.16 -11.50
N GLU A 198 -2.52 0.58 -12.53
CA GLU A 198 -2.39 0.13 -13.93
C GLU A 198 -0.93 -0.19 -14.28
N ALA A 199 0.00 0.72 -13.98
CA ALA A 199 1.42 0.57 -14.27
C ALA A 199 2.08 -0.54 -13.45
N ALA A 200 1.91 -0.53 -12.12
CA ALA A 200 2.55 -1.47 -11.22
C ALA A 200 2.11 -2.92 -11.50
N LEU A 201 0.81 -3.15 -11.75
CA LEU A 201 0.30 -4.49 -12.08
C LEU A 201 0.81 -4.97 -13.44
N ALA A 202 0.82 -4.09 -14.46
CA ALA A 202 1.34 -4.42 -15.78
C ALA A 202 2.83 -4.80 -15.75
N ASP A 203 3.67 -4.04 -15.05
CA ASP A 203 5.11 -4.30 -14.94
C ASP A 203 5.44 -5.49 -14.02
N SER A 204 4.61 -5.74 -12.99
CA SER A 204 4.67 -6.97 -12.18
C SER A 204 4.22 -8.23 -12.94
N GLY A 205 3.53 -8.07 -14.07
CA GLY A 205 2.86 -9.15 -14.79
C GLY A 205 1.64 -9.73 -14.05
N ILE A 206 1.06 -8.97 -13.12
CA ILE A 206 -0.13 -9.33 -12.35
C ILE A 206 -1.37 -8.84 -13.11
N GLY A 207 -2.44 -9.64 -13.10
CA GLY A 207 -3.71 -9.23 -13.73
C GLY A 207 -4.49 -8.24 -12.88
N GLN A 208 -4.76 -8.60 -11.64
CA GLN A 208 -5.46 -7.80 -10.62
C GLN A 208 -4.94 -8.20 -9.23
N LEU A 209 -5.11 -7.33 -8.24
CA LEU A 209 -5.03 -7.67 -6.82
C LEU A 209 -6.30 -8.41 -6.38
N ASP A 210 -6.22 -9.24 -5.35
CA ASP A 210 -7.40 -9.85 -4.76
C ASP A 210 -8.18 -8.81 -3.95
N VAL A 211 -7.47 -7.93 -3.24
CA VAL A 211 -8.07 -6.89 -2.38
C VAL A 211 -7.29 -5.56 -2.49
N VAL A 212 -8.01 -4.45 -2.60
CA VAL A 212 -7.50 -3.11 -2.25
C VAL A 212 -8.33 -2.54 -1.11
N GLY A 213 -7.70 -2.42 0.04
CA GLY A 213 -8.25 -1.85 1.26
C GLY A 213 -7.86 -0.39 1.46
N PHE A 214 -8.77 0.39 2.01
CA PHE A 214 -8.50 1.72 2.53
C PHE A 214 -8.85 1.73 4.02
N ASP A 215 -7.82 1.82 4.84
CA ASP A 215 -7.94 2.12 6.28
C ASP A 215 -7.97 3.65 6.41
N ALA A 216 -9.04 4.24 5.86
CA ALA A 216 -9.11 5.65 5.54
C ALA A 216 -10.54 6.15 5.32
N CYS A 217 -10.85 7.31 5.90
CA CYS A 217 -12.15 7.96 5.86
C CYS A 217 -12.74 8.12 4.44
N LEU A 218 -14.06 8.01 4.31
CA LEU A 218 -14.83 8.41 3.13
C LEU A 218 -14.54 7.65 1.81
N MET A 219 -13.72 6.60 1.81
CA MET A 219 -13.26 5.91 0.60
C MET A 219 -14.30 5.00 -0.07
N ALA A 220 -15.42 4.67 0.58
CA ALA A 220 -16.50 3.86 -0.01
C ALA A 220 -17.44 4.66 -0.93
N GLN A 221 -16.84 5.37 -1.90
CA GLN A 221 -17.52 6.13 -2.93
C GLN A 221 -17.50 5.38 -4.26
N ILE A 222 -18.53 5.56 -5.10
CA ILE A 222 -18.62 4.84 -6.37
C ILE A 222 -17.52 5.25 -7.35
N GLU A 223 -17.09 6.50 -7.28
CA GLU A 223 -15.96 7.05 -8.02
C GLU A 223 -14.67 6.25 -7.71
N VAL A 224 -14.40 6.01 -6.42
CA VAL A 224 -13.26 5.21 -5.94
C VAL A 224 -13.37 3.77 -6.43
N PHE A 225 -14.52 3.11 -6.21
CA PHE A 225 -14.72 1.73 -6.67
C PHE A 225 -14.68 1.60 -8.22
N THR A 226 -15.05 2.65 -8.96
CA THR A 226 -14.94 2.68 -10.43
C THR A 226 -13.49 2.76 -10.89
N ALA A 227 -12.66 3.55 -10.21
CA ALA A 227 -11.22 3.60 -10.46
C ALA A 227 -10.52 2.29 -10.09
N LEU A 228 -10.94 1.60 -9.03
CA LEU A 228 -10.34 0.33 -8.60
C LEU A 228 -10.78 -0.91 -9.40
N ALA A 229 -11.97 -0.90 -10.00
CA ALA A 229 -12.53 -2.09 -10.65
C ALA A 229 -11.67 -2.75 -11.77
N PRO A 230 -10.82 -2.03 -12.52
CA PRO A 230 -9.86 -2.65 -13.43
C PRO A 230 -8.73 -3.38 -12.71
N HIS A 231 -8.39 -3.00 -11.47
CA HIS A 231 -7.14 -3.34 -10.78
C HIS A 231 -7.30 -4.35 -9.65
N ALA A 232 -8.50 -4.53 -9.10
CA ALA A 232 -8.75 -5.42 -7.97
C ALA A 232 -10.08 -6.20 -8.10
N LEU A 233 -10.16 -7.35 -7.43
CA LEU A 233 -11.38 -8.17 -7.35
C LEU A 233 -12.35 -7.66 -6.26
N TYR A 234 -11.81 -7.31 -5.10
CA TYR A 234 -12.57 -6.81 -3.94
C TYR A 234 -11.96 -5.52 -3.40
N SER A 235 -12.77 -4.72 -2.72
CA SER A 235 -12.30 -3.57 -1.93
C SER A 235 -12.97 -3.52 -0.57
N VAL A 236 -12.28 -2.95 0.42
CA VAL A 236 -12.83 -2.65 1.75
C VAL A 236 -12.61 -1.17 2.04
N ALA A 237 -13.68 -0.48 2.45
CA ALA A 237 -13.66 0.95 2.75
C ALA A 237 -14.87 1.39 3.61
N SER A 238 -14.71 2.50 4.35
CA SER A 238 -15.81 3.21 5.03
C SER A 238 -16.49 4.27 4.14
N GLN A 239 -17.80 4.44 4.30
CA GLN A 239 -18.54 5.56 3.70
C GLN A 239 -18.34 6.87 4.49
N GLU A 240 -18.17 6.77 5.81
CA GLU A 240 -18.00 7.89 6.74
C GLU A 240 -16.56 7.95 7.27
N THR A 241 -16.30 8.76 8.30
CA THR A 241 -15.04 8.74 9.05
C THR A 241 -14.80 7.39 9.71
N GLU A 242 -13.57 6.88 9.65
CA GLU A 242 -13.10 5.77 10.48
C GLU A 242 -12.54 6.33 11.80
N PRO A 243 -12.55 5.56 12.91
CA PRO A 243 -11.82 5.91 14.12
C PRO A 243 -10.32 6.03 13.83
N SER A 244 -9.57 6.84 14.59
CA SER A 244 -8.11 6.89 14.39
C SER A 244 -7.42 5.57 14.77
N LEU A 245 -8.08 4.74 15.58
CA LEU A 245 -7.75 3.34 15.87
C LEU A 245 -7.62 2.43 14.63
N GLY A 246 -8.10 2.86 13.46
CA GLY A 246 -7.96 2.11 12.20
C GLY A 246 -8.69 0.76 12.18
N TRP A 247 -8.09 -0.22 11.50
CA TRP A 247 -8.62 -1.57 11.40
C TRP A 247 -8.12 -2.49 12.53
N ALA A 248 -8.93 -3.49 12.89
CA ALA A 248 -8.54 -4.51 13.85
C ALA A 248 -7.57 -5.54 13.20
N TYR A 249 -6.31 -5.14 13.03
CA TYR A 249 -5.25 -5.89 12.34
C TYR A 249 -5.03 -7.26 12.97
N VAL A 250 -4.93 -7.35 14.31
CA VAL A 250 -4.80 -8.65 15.00
C VAL A 250 -5.91 -9.60 14.58
N GLY A 251 -7.17 -9.13 14.60
CA GLY A 251 -8.35 -9.97 14.36
C GLY A 251 -8.43 -10.57 12.96
N PHE A 252 -8.22 -9.78 11.90
CA PHE A 252 -8.31 -10.31 10.54
C PHE A 252 -7.05 -11.08 10.12
N LEU A 253 -5.87 -10.68 10.61
CA LEU A 253 -4.63 -11.40 10.34
C LEU A 253 -4.60 -12.76 11.05
N ASP A 254 -5.09 -12.88 12.29
CA ASP A 254 -5.25 -14.18 12.96
C ASP A 254 -6.21 -15.10 12.19
N ALA A 255 -7.31 -14.55 11.65
CA ALA A 255 -8.24 -15.31 10.81
C ALA A 255 -7.56 -15.80 9.52
N LEU A 256 -6.72 -14.95 8.91
CA LEU A 256 -5.93 -15.28 7.73
C LEU A 256 -4.87 -16.35 8.03
N MET A 257 -4.13 -16.26 9.13
CA MET A 257 -3.13 -17.26 9.55
C MET A 257 -3.77 -18.62 9.87
N GLN A 258 -4.98 -18.63 10.42
CA GLN A 258 -5.75 -19.85 10.67
C GLN A 258 -6.30 -20.50 9.39
N ASN A 259 -6.50 -19.71 8.31
CA ASN A 259 -6.96 -20.21 7.02
C ASN A 259 -6.33 -19.46 5.82
N PRO A 260 -5.04 -19.66 5.50
CA PRO A 260 -4.37 -18.95 4.41
C PRO A 260 -4.95 -19.26 3.01
N GLY A 261 -5.71 -20.36 2.91
CA GLY A 261 -6.43 -20.74 1.68
C GLY A 261 -7.73 -19.98 1.43
N MET A 262 -8.10 -18.99 2.25
CA MET A 262 -9.24 -18.11 1.94
C MET A 262 -8.97 -17.25 0.69
N ASP A 263 -10.05 -16.88 0.01
CA ASP A 263 -10.05 -15.95 -1.13
C ASP A 263 -10.28 -14.50 -0.66
N GLY A 264 -10.23 -13.54 -1.60
CA GLY A 264 -10.45 -12.12 -1.29
C GLY A 264 -11.82 -11.85 -0.67
N ALA A 265 -12.87 -12.59 -1.04
CA ALA A 265 -14.18 -12.48 -0.39
C ALA A 265 -14.13 -12.93 1.09
N GLY A 266 -13.42 -14.02 1.39
CA GLY A 266 -13.18 -14.48 2.75
C GLY A 266 -12.38 -13.48 3.59
N LEU A 267 -11.29 -12.92 3.05
CA LEU A 267 -10.45 -11.95 3.75
C LEU A 267 -11.17 -10.62 3.98
N THR A 268 -11.85 -10.08 2.97
CA THR A 268 -12.65 -8.84 3.12
C THR A 268 -13.83 -9.01 4.08
N THR A 269 -14.44 -10.20 4.15
CA THR A 269 -15.43 -10.52 5.20
C THR A 269 -14.79 -10.52 6.59
N ALA A 270 -13.61 -11.14 6.75
CA ALA A 270 -12.93 -11.19 8.04
C ALA A 270 -12.57 -9.78 8.56
N ILE A 271 -12.13 -8.87 7.69
CA ILE A 271 -11.86 -7.46 8.04
C ILE A 271 -13.12 -6.76 8.53
N VAL A 272 -14.25 -6.88 7.80
CA VAL A 272 -15.52 -6.24 8.22
C VAL A 272 -16.12 -6.87 9.48
N GLU A 273 -15.89 -8.16 9.73
CA GLU A 273 -16.32 -8.84 10.96
C GLU A 273 -15.38 -8.59 12.17
N SER A 274 -14.10 -8.27 11.95
CA SER A 274 -13.15 -7.90 13.01
C SER A 274 -13.21 -6.41 13.36
N TYR A 275 -13.46 -5.54 12.38
CA TYR A 275 -13.48 -4.08 12.51
C TYR A 275 -14.21 -3.65 13.77
N ILE A 276 -13.51 -2.88 14.61
CA ILE A 276 -13.91 -2.41 15.94
C ILE A 276 -14.11 -3.52 16.98
N ASN A 277 -14.73 -4.65 16.63
CA ASN A 277 -15.16 -5.68 17.59
C ASN A 277 -14.02 -6.59 18.09
N GLN A 278 -12.87 -6.59 17.42
CA GLN A 278 -11.72 -7.46 17.72
C GLN A 278 -10.38 -6.69 17.75
N ASP A 279 -10.45 -5.35 17.69
CA ASP A 279 -9.35 -4.42 17.95
C ASP A 279 -8.73 -4.75 19.33
N ILE A 280 -7.39 -4.81 19.43
CA ILE A 280 -6.77 -5.22 20.70
C ILE A 280 -6.70 -4.07 21.72
N ARG A 281 -6.72 -2.81 21.26
CA ARG A 281 -6.73 -1.58 22.06
C ARG A 281 -8.00 -1.46 22.92
N LEU A 282 -9.09 -2.12 22.52
CA LEU A 282 -10.30 -2.32 23.35
C LEU A 282 -10.10 -3.19 24.60
N TYR A 283 -9.16 -4.14 24.57
CA TYR A 283 -9.09 -5.25 25.53
C TYR A 283 -7.76 -5.36 26.27
N ASP A 284 -6.66 -4.88 25.67
CA ASP A 284 -5.36 -4.79 26.30
C ASP A 284 -4.99 -3.31 26.57
N PRO A 285 -4.90 -2.89 27.84
CA PRO A 285 -4.59 -1.50 28.19
C PRO A 285 -3.15 -1.08 27.87
N ASN A 286 -2.27 -2.02 27.48
CA ASN A 286 -0.92 -1.68 27.00
C ASN A 286 -0.94 -1.18 25.54
N PHE A 287 -2.00 -1.50 24.78
CA PHE A 287 -2.18 -1.12 23.38
C PHE A 287 -3.05 0.14 23.19
N ALA A 288 -3.52 0.78 24.26
CA ALA A 288 -4.50 1.85 24.15
C ALA A 288 -3.97 3.16 23.50
N GLY A 289 -2.69 3.28 23.15
CA GLY A 289 -2.09 4.49 22.55
C GLY A 289 -2.39 5.77 23.33
N GLY A 290 -2.05 5.76 24.62
CA GLY A 290 -2.33 6.87 25.54
C GLY A 290 -3.81 7.10 25.90
N LEU A 291 -4.77 6.52 25.17
CA LEU A 291 -6.20 6.71 25.39
C LEU A 291 -6.69 5.97 26.66
N ALA A 292 -7.65 6.56 27.37
CA ALA A 292 -8.41 5.83 28.37
C ALA A 292 -9.40 4.85 27.69
N PRO A 293 -9.73 3.70 28.29
CA PRO A 293 -10.74 2.78 27.73
C PRO A 293 -12.10 3.45 27.47
N GLU A 294 -12.47 4.47 28.24
CA GLU A 294 -13.67 5.27 27.99
C GLU A 294 -13.57 6.21 26.76
N GLN A 295 -12.37 6.56 26.31
CA GLN A 295 -12.12 7.33 25.07
C GLN A 295 -12.16 6.41 23.85
N VAL A 296 -11.43 5.29 23.90
CA VAL A 296 -11.49 4.21 22.88
C VAL A 296 -12.96 3.82 22.64
N ALA A 297 -13.73 3.58 23.71
CA ALA A 297 -15.16 3.32 23.58
C ALA A 297 -15.97 4.50 22.97
N GLN A 298 -15.60 5.77 23.22
CA GLN A 298 -16.32 6.92 22.67
C GLN A 298 -16.09 7.10 21.17
N GLU A 299 -14.86 6.87 20.69
CA GLU A 299 -14.51 6.93 19.27
C GLU A 299 -15.22 5.82 18.48
N LEU A 300 -15.26 4.61 19.03
CA LEU A 300 -15.84 3.43 18.38
C LEU A 300 -17.37 3.39 18.31
N PHE A 301 -18.09 4.23 19.07
CA PHE A 301 -19.57 4.22 19.12
C PHE A 301 -20.26 5.34 18.35
N HIS A 302 -19.52 6.15 17.57
CA HIS A 302 -20.09 7.25 16.78
C HIS A 302 -19.98 7.01 15.27
N ASP A 303 -21.10 6.61 14.66
CA ASP A 303 -21.39 6.64 13.21
C ASP A 303 -20.33 5.99 12.26
N VAL A 304 -19.55 5.06 12.81
CA VAL A 304 -18.56 4.22 12.10
C VAL A 304 -19.21 3.28 11.07
N THR A 305 -18.55 3.10 9.93
CA THR A 305 -18.94 2.13 8.89
C THR A 305 -17.72 1.40 8.34
N LEU A 306 -17.89 0.17 7.85
CA LEU A 306 -16.94 -0.48 6.95
C LEU A 306 -17.70 -1.43 6.03
N SER A 307 -17.28 -1.54 4.78
CA SER A 307 -17.98 -2.34 3.77
C SER A 307 -17.01 -3.07 2.85
N ALA A 308 -17.30 -4.35 2.59
CA ALA A 308 -16.62 -5.16 1.58
C ALA A 308 -17.44 -5.14 0.27
N VAL A 309 -16.79 -4.85 -0.85
CA VAL A 309 -17.42 -4.68 -2.17
C VAL A 309 -16.76 -5.61 -3.20
N ASP A 310 -17.60 -6.36 -3.93
CA ASP A 310 -17.20 -7.10 -5.13
C ASP A 310 -17.12 -6.13 -6.32
N LEU A 311 -15.91 -5.84 -6.79
CA LEU A 311 -15.68 -4.83 -7.80
C LEU A 311 -16.14 -5.27 -9.20
N SER A 312 -16.37 -6.58 -9.42
CA SER A 312 -16.89 -7.08 -10.70
C SER A 312 -18.31 -6.57 -11.00
N ALA A 313 -19.06 -6.17 -9.97
CA ALA A 313 -20.40 -5.60 -10.09
C ALA A 313 -20.43 -4.11 -10.46
N VAL A 314 -19.30 -3.39 -10.37
CA VAL A 314 -19.25 -1.92 -10.51
C VAL A 314 -19.63 -1.45 -11.92
N ALA A 315 -19.30 -2.21 -12.97
CA ALA A 315 -19.69 -1.88 -14.34
C ALA A 315 -21.22 -1.91 -14.56
N ASP A 316 -21.92 -2.87 -13.95
CA ASP A 316 -23.39 -2.96 -13.98
C ASP A 316 -24.03 -1.87 -13.11
N LEU A 317 -23.42 -1.52 -11.97
CA LEU A 317 -23.84 -0.44 -11.09
C LEU A 317 -23.77 0.93 -11.80
N ASN A 318 -22.64 1.23 -12.47
CA ASN A 318 -22.46 2.44 -13.25
C ASN A 318 -23.51 2.54 -14.38
N THR A 319 -23.76 1.43 -15.08
CA THR A 319 -24.83 1.36 -16.10
C THR A 319 -26.22 1.66 -15.52
N ALA A 320 -26.51 1.23 -14.29
CA ALA A 320 -27.78 1.52 -13.61
C ALA A 320 -27.90 2.99 -13.18
N ILE A 321 -26.80 3.62 -12.77
CA ILE A 321 -26.75 5.03 -12.37
C ILE A 321 -26.86 5.96 -13.59
N ASP A 322 -26.22 5.63 -14.71
CA ASP A 322 -26.43 6.32 -15.99
C ASP A 322 -27.92 6.31 -16.40
N ALA A 323 -28.59 5.16 -16.26
CA ALA A 323 -30.01 5.03 -16.57
C ALA A 323 -30.90 5.85 -15.61
N PHE A 324 -30.52 5.95 -14.33
CA PHE A 324 -31.20 6.79 -13.34
C PHE A 324 -31.01 8.29 -13.65
N ALA A 325 -29.78 8.73 -13.92
CA ALA A 325 -29.48 10.11 -14.30
C ALA A 325 -30.22 10.53 -15.58
N ALA A 326 -30.24 9.67 -16.60
CA ALA A 326 -30.98 9.90 -17.85
C ALA A 326 -32.51 10.00 -17.63
N ALA A 327 -33.06 9.29 -16.63
CA ALA A 327 -34.48 9.42 -16.28
C ALA A 327 -34.79 10.76 -15.59
N LEU A 328 -33.88 11.30 -14.79
CA LEU A 328 -34.03 12.60 -14.13
C LEU A 328 -33.82 13.80 -15.07
N GLY A 329 -32.93 13.69 -16.06
CA GLY A 329 -32.52 14.76 -16.98
C GLY A 329 -33.57 15.27 -17.98
N ASN A 330 -34.87 15.07 -17.73
CA ASN A 330 -35.96 15.46 -18.63
C ASN A 330 -36.57 16.86 -18.33
N ILE A 331 -35.87 17.70 -17.54
CA ILE A 331 -36.39 18.97 -17.00
C ILE A 331 -35.49 20.19 -17.32
N ASP A 332 -34.28 19.97 -17.88
CA ASP A 332 -33.36 20.99 -18.41
C ASP A 332 -33.19 20.79 -19.93
#